data_AF-A0A6A6EGF6-F1
#
_entry.id   AF-A0A6A6EGF6-F1
#
_cell.length_a   1.000
_cell.length_b   1.000
_cell.length_c   1.000
_cell.angle_alpha   90.00
_cell.angle_beta   90.00
_cell.angle_gamma   90.00
#
_symmetry.space_group_name_H-M   'P 1'
#
loop_
_entity.id
_entity.type
_entity.pdbx_description
1 polymer ?
#
loop_
_entity_poly.entity_id
_entity_poly.type
_entity_poly.pdbx_seq_one_letter_code
_entity_poly.pdbx_strand_id
1 'polypeptide(L)'
;MALATLYANALEKNSSLPKCHAIIIDHKIRDESSEEAKWVAEVLDKKFDMKSSIIPLEWPEHIDPNNTTNFETEARRLRYQALGLACKDKNLSSLLVAHHGDDQAETILMRMVNGRLRSGLQGMHPIQWIPECHGLHGVHHSGGLDTKRPPQRNPNIPYQVERGGIQVLRPLLRFEKDRLIATCKEHDTPWVEDKTNQDKTLTTRNAIRHIIAHHTLPPALSKRSLINISLHMQDRIESCRRHAENLFNNHCLLKLDIQTGSLIVRFPPVSTLFPNPIITDSDKTLARNIAITLLQRLAEMVSPKEHTTIGQLAIAIDNIYPALSPKTGTSSPSKTSFSVFGIWFREWDRSTPFVAPDAFLHRHENEWLLSRQPFENIESGKCAIEIPSHAADPYTTPKWHIFDGRFWIRVKNLSNEEVTIRPFTESDLAQLAKDSKTSLPGNWTQNFWSKDIYIKAALSFIKPADLRRTIPGIFRKRKGGGRDVLVALPTLGASVLGEKLGREGGWEVRYKKVDFGEHDVDEVVVPGIRRGDILGEAKRLNREAREKKIVIGRREEIEAEGARVVVPISERF
;
A
#
# COMPACT_ATOMS: atom_id res chain seq x y z
N MET A 1 -11.29 -16.89 -26.93
CA MET A 1 -12.45 -17.49 -27.62
C MET A 1 -13.16 -18.52 -26.77
N ALA A 2 -12.56 -19.66 -26.36
CA ALA A 2 -13.22 -20.66 -25.49
C ALA A 2 -13.93 -20.08 -24.25
N LEU A 3 -13.26 -19.15 -23.55
CA LEU A 3 -13.86 -18.44 -22.41
C LEU A 3 -15.11 -17.66 -22.78
N ALA A 4 -15.10 -16.97 -23.92
CA ALA A 4 -16.25 -16.20 -24.40
C ALA A 4 -17.42 -17.13 -24.77
N THR A 5 -17.14 -18.24 -25.47
CA THR A 5 -18.13 -19.28 -25.79
C THR A 5 -18.79 -19.83 -24.53
N LEU A 6 -17.98 -20.25 -23.55
CA LEU A 6 -18.50 -20.81 -22.30
C LEU A 6 -19.28 -19.78 -21.49
N TYR A 7 -18.87 -18.52 -21.49
CA TYR A 7 -19.59 -17.44 -20.80
C TYR A 7 -20.92 -17.13 -21.48
N ALA A 8 -20.95 -17.04 -22.81
CA ALA A 8 -22.19 -16.83 -23.57
C ALA A 8 -23.20 -17.95 -23.29
N ASN A 9 -22.77 -19.21 -23.39
CA ASN A 9 -23.62 -20.36 -23.06
C ASN A 9 -24.08 -20.35 -21.59
N ALA A 10 -23.26 -19.89 -20.66
CA ALA A 10 -23.63 -19.77 -19.26
C ALA A 10 -24.66 -18.64 -19.04
N LEU A 11 -24.52 -17.52 -19.75
CA LEU A 11 -25.43 -16.38 -19.70
C LEU A 11 -26.81 -16.74 -20.27
N GLU A 12 -26.86 -17.54 -21.34
CA GLU A 12 -28.11 -18.08 -21.90
C GLU A 12 -28.84 -18.99 -20.89
N LYS A 13 -28.09 -19.81 -20.16
CA LYS A 13 -28.64 -20.72 -19.14
C LYS A 13 -29.00 -20.00 -17.83
N ASN A 14 -28.36 -18.88 -17.54
CA ASN A 14 -28.55 -18.13 -16.32
C ASN A 14 -28.51 -16.61 -16.59
N SER A 15 -29.70 -16.04 -16.79
CA SER A 15 -29.89 -14.60 -17.03
C SER A 15 -29.52 -13.69 -15.84
N SER A 16 -29.23 -14.26 -14.66
CA SER A 16 -28.71 -13.48 -13.52
C SER A 16 -27.22 -13.15 -13.65
N LEU A 17 -26.49 -13.79 -14.58
CA LEU A 17 -25.09 -13.45 -14.84
C LEU A 17 -25.01 -12.05 -15.50
N PRO A 18 -24.00 -11.24 -15.13
CA PRO A 18 -23.84 -9.92 -15.72
C PRO A 18 -23.46 -10.00 -17.21
N LYS A 19 -23.84 -8.98 -17.99
CA LYS A 19 -23.30 -8.85 -19.35
C LYS A 19 -21.80 -8.59 -19.29
N CYS A 20 -21.03 -9.26 -20.14
CA CYS A 20 -19.59 -9.05 -20.24
C CYS A 20 -19.23 -7.96 -21.27
N HIS A 21 -18.12 -7.28 -21.01
CA HIS A 21 -17.44 -6.42 -21.98
C HIS A 21 -16.06 -6.99 -22.25
N ALA A 22 -15.72 -7.25 -23.50
CA ALA A 22 -14.41 -7.76 -23.88
C ALA A 22 -13.37 -6.64 -23.98
N ILE A 23 -12.18 -6.88 -23.43
CA ILE A 23 -11.04 -5.97 -23.57
C ILE A 23 -9.95 -6.70 -24.34
N ILE A 24 -9.59 -6.15 -25.49
CA ILE A 24 -8.60 -6.71 -26.41
C ILE A 24 -7.37 -5.82 -26.34
N ILE A 25 -6.21 -6.43 -26.07
CA ILE A 25 -4.94 -5.70 -25.98
C ILE A 25 -4.26 -5.84 -27.33
N ASP A 26 -4.10 -4.73 -28.05
CA ASP A 26 -3.30 -4.69 -29.26
C ASP A 26 -1.86 -4.35 -28.88
N HIS A 27 -0.98 -5.34 -28.99
CA HIS A 27 0.40 -5.23 -28.56
C HIS A 27 1.26 -4.36 -29.49
N LYS A 28 0.85 -4.12 -30.75
CA LYS A 28 1.61 -3.32 -31.74
C LYS A 28 3.08 -3.72 -31.95
N ILE A 29 3.46 -4.96 -31.60
CA ILE A 29 4.83 -5.48 -31.81
C ILE A 29 5.03 -5.90 -33.26
N ARG A 30 3.96 -6.41 -33.88
CA ARG A 30 3.91 -6.87 -35.27
C ARG A 30 2.78 -6.18 -36.00
N ASP A 31 2.93 -6.04 -37.29
CA ASP A 31 2.00 -5.30 -38.14
C ASP A 31 0.59 -5.92 -38.13
N GLU A 32 0.48 -7.26 -38.02
CA GLU A 32 -0.82 -7.93 -38.06
C GLU A 32 -1.56 -7.93 -36.69
N SER A 33 -0.92 -7.45 -35.61
CA SER A 33 -1.52 -7.40 -34.26
C SER A 33 -2.82 -6.60 -34.25
N SER A 34 -2.83 -5.45 -34.95
CA SER A 34 -4.02 -4.59 -35.02
C SER A 34 -5.14 -5.21 -35.86
N GLU A 35 -4.80 -5.95 -36.92
CA GLU A 35 -5.79 -6.66 -37.75
C GLU A 35 -6.43 -7.80 -36.98
N GLU A 36 -5.65 -8.59 -36.25
CA GLU A 36 -6.17 -9.66 -35.40
C GLU A 36 -7.04 -9.12 -34.27
N ALA A 37 -6.65 -8.00 -33.64
CA ALA A 37 -7.46 -7.38 -32.61
C ALA A 37 -8.84 -6.95 -33.14
N LYS A 38 -8.89 -6.38 -34.36
CA LYS A 38 -10.14 -6.03 -35.05
C LYS A 38 -10.97 -7.26 -35.39
N TRP A 39 -10.33 -8.31 -35.93
CA TRP A 39 -11.02 -9.55 -36.26
C TRP A 39 -11.63 -10.21 -35.01
N VAL A 40 -10.90 -10.26 -33.89
CA VAL A 40 -11.43 -10.79 -32.62
C VAL A 40 -12.63 -9.96 -32.14
N ALA A 41 -12.56 -8.63 -32.25
CA ALA A 41 -13.67 -7.75 -31.90
C ALA A 41 -14.93 -8.05 -32.73
N GLU A 42 -14.77 -8.25 -34.04
CA GLU A 42 -15.88 -8.61 -34.93
C GLU A 42 -16.50 -9.97 -34.61
N VAL A 43 -15.68 -10.98 -34.31
CA VAL A 43 -16.19 -12.31 -33.95
C VAL A 43 -16.97 -12.25 -32.63
N LEU A 44 -16.46 -11.48 -31.65
CA LEU A 44 -17.12 -11.33 -30.35
C LEU A 44 -18.50 -10.66 -30.47
N ASP A 45 -18.59 -9.64 -31.31
CA ASP A 45 -19.84 -8.92 -31.59
C ASP A 45 -20.82 -9.83 -32.36
N LYS A 46 -20.41 -10.36 -33.52
CA LYS A 46 -21.28 -11.13 -34.42
C LYS A 46 -21.78 -12.46 -33.82
N LYS A 47 -20.94 -13.15 -33.03
CA LYS A 47 -21.26 -14.50 -32.52
C LYS A 47 -21.83 -14.50 -31.11
N PHE A 48 -21.47 -13.52 -30.27
CA PHE A 48 -21.83 -13.53 -28.85
C PHE A 48 -22.55 -12.27 -28.36
N ASP A 49 -22.88 -11.30 -29.24
CA ASP A 49 -23.42 -9.99 -28.85
C ASP A 49 -22.57 -9.30 -27.75
N MET A 50 -21.25 -9.51 -27.82
CA MET A 50 -20.32 -9.06 -26.80
C MET A 50 -19.58 -7.81 -27.24
N LYS A 51 -19.96 -6.67 -26.67
CA LYS A 51 -19.25 -5.40 -26.87
C LYS A 51 -17.78 -5.55 -26.49
N SER A 52 -16.91 -4.93 -27.29
CA SER A 52 -15.47 -4.99 -27.08
C SER A 52 -14.82 -3.61 -27.11
N SER A 53 -13.61 -3.52 -26.57
CA SER A 53 -12.74 -2.35 -26.73
C SER A 53 -11.33 -2.82 -26.99
N ILE A 54 -10.70 -2.25 -28.02
CA ILE A 54 -9.31 -2.50 -28.37
C ILE A 54 -8.47 -1.42 -27.70
N ILE A 55 -7.54 -1.84 -26.84
CA ILE A 55 -6.60 -0.98 -26.14
C ILE A 55 -5.22 -1.20 -26.78
N PRO A 56 -4.72 -0.25 -27.57
CA PRO A 56 -3.35 -0.31 -28.09
C PRO A 56 -2.35 -0.08 -26.96
N LEU A 57 -1.30 -0.89 -26.90
CA LEU A 57 -0.18 -0.64 -26.00
C LEU A 57 0.78 0.39 -26.60
N GLU A 58 1.33 1.20 -25.71
CA GLU A 58 2.43 2.11 -25.98
C GLU A 58 3.68 1.55 -25.33
N TRP A 59 4.78 1.49 -26.08
CA TRP A 59 6.05 0.96 -25.62
C TRP A 59 7.00 2.11 -25.25
N PRO A 60 7.45 2.19 -23.99
CA PRO A 60 8.50 3.10 -23.59
C PRO A 60 9.78 2.91 -24.41
N GLU A 61 10.46 4.01 -24.77
CA GLU A 61 11.67 3.99 -25.62
C GLU A 61 12.81 3.11 -25.09
N HIS A 62 12.88 2.90 -23.77
CA HIS A 62 13.91 2.09 -23.13
C HIS A 62 13.62 0.57 -23.16
N ILE A 63 12.46 0.16 -23.66
CA ILE A 63 12.10 -1.26 -23.79
C ILE A 63 12.41 -1.70 -25.22
N ASP A 64 13.47 -2.50 -25.37
CA ASP A 64 13.82 -3.14 -26.63
C ASP A 64 13.06 -4.47 -26.78
N PRO A 65 12.19 -4.63 -27.79
CA PRO A 65 11.51 -5.89 -28.08
C PRO A 65 12.44 -7.07 -28.35
N ASN A 66 13.70 -6.80 -28.75
CA ASN A 66 14.70 -7.83 -29.02
C ASN A 66 15.39 -8.35 -27.75
N ASN A 67 15.25 -7.67 -26.61
CA ASN A 67 15.75 -8.15 -25.32
C ASN A 67 14.69 -8.99 -24.59
N THR A 68 14.66 -10.29 -24.91
CA THR A 68 13.53 -11.18 -24.61
C THR A 68 13.20 -11.37 -23.13
N THR A 69 14.19 -11.35 -22.22
CA THR A 69 13.95 -11.61 -20.79
C THR A 69 13.29 -10.43 -20.09
N ASN A 70 13.74 -9.21 -20.39
CA ASN A 70 13.15 -7.99 -19.84
C ASN A 70 11.80 -7.70 -20.52
N PHE A 71 11.71 -8.00 -21.81
CA PHE A 71 10.52 -7.73 -22.62
C PHE A 71 9.27 -8.48 -22.13
N GLU A 72 9.33 -9.79 -21.83
CA GLU A 72 8.13 -10.53 -21.36
C GLU A 72 7.57 -9.94 -20.06
N THR A 73 8.46 -9.58 -19.13
CA THR A 73 8.10 -9.01 -17.83
C THR A 73 7.45 -7.63 -18.02
N GLU A 74 8.05 -6.77 -18.83
CA GLU A 74 7.51 -5.43 -19.11
C GLU A 74 6.21 -5.48 -19.94
N ALA A 75 6.13 -6.34 -20.95
CA ALA A 75 4.93 -6.58 -21.73
C ALA A 75 3.78 -7.07 -20.84
N ARG A 76 4.07 -7.97 -19.88
CA ARG A 76 3.11 -8.43 -18.88
C ARG A 76 2.65 -7.25 -18.01
N ARG A 77 3.57 -6.42 -17.53
CA ARG A 77 3.28 -5.25 -16.69
C ARG A 77 2.37 -4.26 -17.41
N LEU A 78 2.76 -3.82 -18.60
CA LEU A 78 1.99 -2.88 -19.42
C LEU A 78 0.61 -3.43 -19.76
N ARG A 79 0.51 -4.71 -20.13
CA ARG A 79 -0.77 -5.36 -20.43
C ARG A 79 -1.72 -5.34 -19.23
N TYR A 80 -1.27 -5.72 -18.04
CA TYR A 80 -2.16 -5.73 -16.87
C TYR A 80 -2.54 -4.31 -16.42
N GLN A 81 -1.63 -3.34 -16.52
CA GLN A 81 -1.94 -1.94 -16.24
C GLN A 81 -3.00 -1.39 -17.20
N ALA A 82 -2.85 -1.66 -18.51
CA ALA A 82 -3.84 -1.29 -19.52
C ALA A 82 -5.20 -1.95 -19.28
N LEU A 83 -5.23 -3.26 -18.99
CA LEU A 83 -6.45 -3.98 -18.62
C LEU A 83 -7.10 -3.38 -17.36
N GLY A 84 -6.29 -3.06 -16.34
CA GLY A 84 -6.75 -2.47 -15.10
C GLY A 84 -7.40 -1.10 -15.29
N LEU A 85 -6.74 -0.21 -16.04
CA LEU A 85 -7.28 1.11 -16.37
C LEU A 85 -8.55 1.00 -17.20
N ALA A 86 -8.57 0.15 -18.23
CA ALA A 86 -9.77 -0.08 -19.04
C ALA A 86 -10.96 -0.62 -18.22
N CYS A 87 -10.70 -1.52 -17.27
CA CYS A 87 -11.73 -1.98 -16.33
C CYS A 87 -12.24 -0.84 -15.44
N LYS A 88 -11.34 -0.03 -14.88
CA LYS A 88 -11.72 1.13 -14.07
C LYS A 88 -12.57 2.13 -14.86
N ASP A 89 -12.15 2.51 -16.06
CA ASP A 89 -12.85 3.50 -16.88
C ASP A 89 -14.25 3.03 -17.30
N LYS A 90 -14.45 1.72 -17.36
CA LYS A 90 -15.75 1.08 -17.65
C LYS A 90 -16.53 0.65 -16.39
N ASN A 91 -16.05 1.00 -15.19
CA ASN A 91 -16.64 0.61 -13.91
C ASN A 91 -16.81 -0.92 -13.73
N LEU A 92 -15.84 -1.71 -14.21
CA LEU A 92 -15.81 -3.16 -14.06
C LEU A 92 -15.08 -3.56 -12.76
N SER A 93 -15.68 -4.44 -11.97
CA SER A 93 -15.12 -4.93 -10.70
C SER A 93 -14.29 -6.22 -10.83
N SER A 94 -14.44 -6.93 -11.95
CA SER A 94 -13.84 -8.26 -12.14
C SER A 94 -13.39 -8.45 -13.58
N LEU A 95 -12.25 -9.11 -13.75
CA LEU A 95 -11.61 -9.40 -15.03
C LEU A 95 -11.46 -10.91 -15.18
N LEU A 96 -12.15 -11.51 -16.16
CA LEU A 96 -11.96 -12.92 -16.48
C LEU A 96 -10.78 -13.07 -17.45
N VAL A 97 -9.89 -14.02 -17.18
CA VAL A 97 -8.80 -14.37 -18.12
C VAL A 97 -8.83 -15.87 -18.42
N ALA A 98 -8.46 -16.23 -19.64
CA ALA A 98 -8.53 -17.59 -20.17
C ALA A 98 -7.32 -18.47 -19.80
N HIS A 99 -6.67 -18.22 -18.65
CA HIS A 99 -5.59 -19.10 -18.19
C HIS A 99 -6.14 -20.50 -17.88
N HIS A 100 -5.42 -21.52 -18.29
CA HIS A 100 -5.87 -22.91 -18.24
C HIS A 100 -4.90 -23.86 -17.53
N GLY A 101 -5.22 -25.16 -17.49
CA GLY A 101 -4.45 -26.19 -16.78
C GLY A 101 -3.03 -26.35 -17.33
N ASP A 102 -2.83 -26.28 -18.64
CA ASP A 102 -1.48 -26.32 -19.22
C ASP A 102 -0.64 -25.10 -18.78
N ASP A 103 -1.25 -23.91 -18.65
CA ASP A 103 -0.54 -22.74 -18.11
C ASP A 103 -0.11 -22.96 -16.65
N GLN A 104 -0.92 -23.69 -15.86
CA GLN A 104 -0.51 -24.11 -14.52
C GLN A 104 0.69 -25.04 -14.58
N ALA A 105 0.62 -26.10 -15.39
CA ALA A 105 1.71 -27.06 -15.53
C ALA A 105 3.02 -26.38 -15.95
N GLU A 106 2.96 -25.49 -16.96
CA GLU A 106 4.09 -24.64 -17.38
C GLU A 106 4.64 -23.82 -16.20
N THR A 107 3.76 -23.15 -15.46
CA THR A 107 4.15 -22.32 -14.31
C THR A 107 4.83 -23.13 -13.21
N ILE A 108 4.28 -24.31 -12.88
CA ILE A 108 4.84 -25.18 -11.84
C ILE A 108 6.21 -25.70 -12.25
N LEU A 109 6.35 -26.23 -13.47
CA LEU A 109 7.63 -26.74 -13.96
C LEU A 109 8.68 -25.63 -14.04
N MET A 110 8.31 -24.44 -14.51
CA MET A 110 9.19 -23.27 -14.53
C MET A 110 9.68 -22.91 -13.12
N ARG A 111 8.79 -22.93 -12.13
CA ARG A 111 9.15 -22.64 -10.75
C ARG A 111 10.06 -23.71 -10.16
N MET A 112 9.85 -24.99 -10.48
CA MET A 112 10.74 -26.09 -10.08
C MET A 112 12.15 -25.92 -10.66
N VAL A 113 12.26 -25.63 -11.96
CA VAL A 113 13.55 -25.38 -12.64
C VAL A 113 14.28 -24.19 -12.01
N ASN A 114 13.54 -23.16 -11.59
CA ASN A 114 14.09 -21.99 -10.90
C ASN A 114 14.31 -22.21 -9.38
N GLY A 115 14.37 -23.46 -8.91
CA GLY A 115 14.68 -23.82 -7.52
C GLY A 115 13.60 -23.45 -6.50
N ARG A 116 12.37 -23.14 -6.93
CA ARG A 116 11.26 -22.86 -6.01
C ARG A 116 10.66 -24.16 -5.52
N LEU A 117 10.45 -24.26 -4.21
CA LEU A 117 9.91 -25.44 -3.53
C LEU A 117 8.74 -25.07 -2.61
N ARG A 118 7.97 -26.07 -2.17
CA ARG A 118 6.88 -25.93 -1.17
C ARG A 118 5.88 -24.83 -1.55
N SER A 119 5.81 -23.75 -0.78
CA SER A 119 4.92 -22.61 -1.03
C SER A 119 5.20 -21.88 -2.34
N GLY A 120 6.40 -22.03 -2.90
CA GLY A 120 6.71 -21.57 -4.25
C GLY A 120 5.91 -22.29 -5.33
N LEU A 121 5.40 -23.50 -5.08
CA LEU A 121 4.70 -24.34 -6.07
C LEU A 121 3.17 -24.18 -6.05
N GLN A 122 2.65 -23.09 -5.48
CA GLN A 122 1.20 -22.81 -5.52
C GLN A 122 0.66 -22.53 -6.92
N GLY A 123 1.49 -22.23 -7.92
CA GLY A 123 1.02 -21.88 -9.26
C GLY A 123 0.28 -20.53 -9.29
N MET A 124 -0.76 -20.43 -10.12
CA MET A 124 -1.70 -19.29 -10.10
C MET A 124 -2.97 -19.68 -9.34
N HIS A 125 -3.59 -18.72 -8.67
CA HIS A 125 -4.86 -18.93 -7.98
C HIS A 125 -6.06 -18.68 -8.90
N PRO A 126 -7.22 -19.32 -8.64
CA PRO A 126 -8.45 -19.06 -9.39
C PRO A 126 -8.96 -17.61 -9.26
N ILE A 127 -8.73 -16.98 -8.10
CA ILE A 127 -9.13 -15.60 -7.78
C ILE A 127 -7.93 -14.90 -7.17
N GLN A 128 -7.63 -13.69 -7.64
CA GLN A 128 -6.61 -12.82 -7.04
C GLN A 128 -6.84 -11.37 -7.43
N TRP A 129 -6.19 -10.43 -6.75
CA TRP A 129 -6.12 -9.05 -7.22
C TRP A 129 -5.35 -8.95 -8.55
N ILE A 130 -5.71 -7.95 -9.35
CA ILE A 130 -5.03 -7.69 -10.61
C ILE A 130 -3.53 -7.41 -10.34
N PRO A 131 -2.62 -8.20 -10.92
CA PRO A 131 -1.19 -8.03 -10.70
C PRO A 131 -0.67 -6.80 -11.44
N GLU A 132 0.55 -6.35 -11.13
CA GLU A 132 1.27 -5.28 -11.84
C GLU A 132 0.62 -3.88 -11.82
N CYS A 133 -0.50 -3.73 -11.12
CA CYS A 133 -1.28 -2.48 -11.06
C CYS A 133 -1.10 -1.69 -9.77
N HIS A 134 -0.02 -1.98 -9.06
CA HIS A 134 0.38 -1.32 -7.82
C HIS A 134 0.46 0.20 -8.00
N GLY A 135 -0.17 0.95 -7.09
CA GLY A 135 -0.27 2.42 -7.17
C GLY A 135 -1.24 2.99 -8.22
N LEU A 136 -2.01 2.15 -8.94
CA LEU A 136 -3.09 2.61 -9.81
C LEU A 136 -4.40 2.75 -9.03
N HIS A 137 -4.77 3.99 -8.70
CA HIS A 137 -6.01 4.29 -7.97
C HIS A 137 -7.24 3.81 -8.74
N GLY A 138 -8.10 3.02 -8.10
CA GLY A 138 -9.29 2.42 -8.69
C GLY A 138 -9.07 1.06 -9.34
N VAL A 139 -7.83 0.59 -9.37
CA VAL A 139 -7.46 -0.67 -10.01
C VAL A 139 -6.95 -1.68 -9.00
N HIS A 140 -5.99 -1.27 -8.17
CA HIS A 140 -5.38 -2.15 -7.16
C HIS A 140 -5.71 -1.62 -5.77
N HIS A 141 -6.45 -2.42 -4.99
CA HIS A 141 -6.77 -2.13 -3.58
C HIS A 141 -7.29 -0.70 -3.31
N SER A 142 -8.06 -0.11 -4.24
CA SER A 142 -8.52 1.28 -4.16
C SER A 142 -9.71 1.58 -5.10
N GLY A 143 -10.27 2.78 -4.97
CA GLY A 143 -11.34 3.39 -5.78
C GLY A 143 -12.76 3.13 -5.29
N GLY A 144 -12.94 2.16 -4.40
CA GLY A 144 -14.20 1.94 -3.69
C GLY A 144 -14.16 2.60 -2.33
N LEU A 145 -15.29 3.14 -1.88
CA LEU A 145 -15.45 3.59 -0.50
C LEU A 145 -16.04 2.46 0.35
N ASP A 146 -15.66 2.39 1.62
CA ASP A 146 -16.39 1.58 2.58
C ASP A 146 -17.76 2.20 2.89
N THR A 147 -18.74 1.96 2.03
CA THR A 147 -20.11 2.47 2.20
C THR A 147 -20.87 1.79 3.32
N LYS A 148 -20.41 0.61 3.80
CA LYS A 148 -20.98 -0.06 4.98
C LYS A 148 -20.67 0.71 6.28
N ARG A 149 -19.59 1.52 6.28
CA ARG A 149 -19.11 2.25 7.45
C ARG A 149 -18.73 3.69 7.04
N PRO A 150 -19.70 4.55 6.66
CA PRO A 150 -19.41 5.91 6.22
C PRO A 150 -18.74 6.70 7.36
N PRO A 151 -17.74 7.56 7.07
CA PRO A 151 -16.94 8.28 8.07
C PRO A 151 -17.79 9.18 8.98
N GLN A 152 -18.97 9.61 8.51
CA GLN A 152 -19.90 10.40 9.33
C GLN A 152 -20.47 9.64 10.54
N ARG A 153 -20.40 8.29 10.56
CA ARG A 153 -20.84 7.48 11.71
C ARG A 153 -19.72 7.11 12.68
N ASN A 154 -18.45 7.15 12.25
CA ASN A 154 -17.34 6.74 13.11
C ASN A 154 -16.47 7.95 13.51
N PRO A 155 -16.55 8.43 14.76
CA PRO A 155 -15.80 9.58 15.25
C PRO A 155 -14.28 9.35 15.32
N ASN A 156 -13.82 8.10 15.19
CA ASN A 156 -12.43 7.69 15.37
C ASN A 156 -11.63 7.69 14.06
N ILE A 157 -12.31 7.69 12.90
CA ILE A 157 -11.65 7.66 11.57
C ILE A 157 -11.54 9.09 11.01
N PRO A 158 -10.35 9.71 11.01
CA PRO A 158 -10.19 11.10 10.54
C PRO A 158 -10.36 11.25 9.02
N TYR A 159 -10.16 10.17 8.25
CA TYR A 159 -10.45 10.10 6.83
C TYR A 159 -10.65 8.66 6.34
N GLN A 160 -11.36 8.49 5.22
CA GLN A 160 -11.81 7.18 4.71
C GLN A 160 -10.66 6.20 4.43
N VAL A 161 -10.93 4.92 4.67
CA VAL A 161 -10.09 3.80 4.25
C VAL A 161 -10.57 3.30 2.89
N GLU A 162 -9.65 3.18 1.95
CA GLU A 162 -9.93 2.69 0.60
C GLU A 162 -10.42 1.24 0.60
N ARG A 163 -11.27 0.92 -0.38
CA ARG A 163 -11.72 -0.44 -0.67
C ARG A 163 -11.75 -0.67 -2.17
N GLY A 164 -12.10 -1.89 -2.56
CA GLY A 164 -12.24 -2.25 -3.97
C GLY A 164 -10.91 -2.65 -4.61
N GLY A 165 -10.77 -2.25 -5.87
CA GLY A 165 -9.83 -2.81 -6.84
C GLY A 165 -10.48 -3.90 -7.70
N ILE A 166 -9.74 -4.36 -8.71
CA ILE A 166 -10.18 -5.34 -9.69
C ILE A 166 -9.64 -6.72 -9.33
N GLN A 167 -10.52 -7.73 -9.34
CA GLN A 167 -10.13 -9.12 -9.17
C GLN A 167 -10.01 -9.82 -10.53
N VAL A 168 -8.94 -10.59 -10.70
CA VAL A 168 -8.74 -11.48 -11.83
C VAL A 168 -9.31 -12.85 -11.49
N LEU A 169 -10.21 -13.33 -12.34
CA LEU A 169 -10.86 -14.63 -12.25
C LEU A 169 -10.35 -15.56 -13.34
N ARG A 170 -10.06 -16.82 -12.98
CA ARG A 170 -9.49 -17.84 -13.88
C ARG A 170 -10.36 -19.10 -13.87
N PRO A 171 -11.57 -19.06 -14.45
CA PRO A 171 -12.47 -20.20 -14.41
C PRO A 171 -11.93 -21.42 -15.16
N LEU A 172 -11.03 -21.22 -16.13
CA LEU A 172 -10.52 -22.30 -16.98
C LEU A 172 -9.30 -23.03 -16.41
N LEU A 173 -8.81 -22.64 -15.22
CA LEU A 173 -7.52 -23.07 -14.67
C LEU A 173 -7.37 -24.58 -14.45
N ARG A 174 -8.49 -25.30 -14.38
CA ARG A 174 -8.54 -26.76 -14.16
C ARG A 174 -8.65 -27.57 -15.46
N PHE A 175 -8.84 -26.91 -16.60
CA PHE A 175 -9.10 -27.58 -17.87
C PHE A 175 -7.86 -27.56 -18.77
N GLU A 176 -7.60 -28.68 -19.44
CA GLU A 176 -6.50 -28.79 -20.39
C GLU A 176 -6.83 -28.03 -21.70
N LYS A 177 -5.80 -27.55 -22.40
CA LYS A 177 -5.95 -26.78 -23.65
C LYS A 177 -6.76 -27.54 -24.70
N ASP A 178 -6.52 -28.84 -24.86
CA ASP A 178 -7.20 -29.68 -25.86
C ASP A 178 -8.72 -29.74 -25.62
N ARG A 179 -9.16 -29.73 -24.37
CA ARG A 179 -10.59 -29.67 -24.03
C ARG A 179 -11.21 -28.32 -24.41
N LEU A 180 -10.45 -27.23 -24.26
CA LEU A 180 -10.89 -25.89 -24.67
C LEU A 180 -10.98 -25.76 -26.20
N ILE A 181 -10.05 -26.38 -26.93
CA ILE A 181 -10.10 -26.46 -28.40
C ILE A 181 -11.31 -27.28 -28.84
N ALA A 182 -11.54 -28.45 -28.25
CA ALA A 182 -12.72 -29.27 -28.53
C ALA A 182 -14.02 -28.49 -28.30
N THR A 183 -14.08 -27.68 -27.24
CA THR A 183 -15.23 -26.80 -26.97
C THR A 183 -15.41 -25.75 -28.06
N CYS A 184 -14.32 -25.13 -28.56
CA CYS A 184 -14.43 -24.18 -29.66
C CYS A 184 -14.93 -24.85 -30.93
N LYS A 185 -14.44 -26.05 -31.24
CA LYS A 185 -14.86 -26.85 -32.41
C LYS A 185 -16.34 -27.23 -32.33
N GLU A 186 -16.80 -27.74 -31.20
CA GLU A 186 -18.21 -28.13 -30.98
C GLU A 186 -19.19 -26.98 -31.19
N HIS A 187 -18.77 -25.74 -30.86
CA HIS A 187 -19.59 -24.54 -30.99
C HIS A 187 -19.25 -23.68 -32.21
N ASP A 188 -18.50 -24.23 -33.18
CA ASP A 188 -18.05 -23.53 -34.39
C ASP A 188 -17.43 -22.15 -34.10
N THR A 189 -16.73 -22.02 -32.98
CA THR A 189 -16.12 -20.76 -32.56
C THR A 189 -14.76 -20.64 -33.21
N PRO A 190 -14.54 -19.66 -34.11
CA PRO A 190 -13.22 -19.46 -34.70
C PRO A 190 -12.27 -18.86 -33.67
N TRP A 191 -10.98 -19.15 -33.79
CA TRP A 191 -9.92 -18.56 -32.97
C TRP A 191 -8.70 -18.24 -33.82
N VAL A 192 -7.86 -17.35 -33.30
CA VAL A 192 -6.55 -17.02 -33.86
C VAL A 192 -5.47 -17.59 -32.95
N GLU A 193 -4.40 -18.12 -33.55
CA GLU A 193 -3.21 -18.53 -32.85
C GLU A 193 -2.09 -17.53 -33.09
N ASP A 194 -1.59 -16.93 -32.01
CA ASP A 194 -0.48 -15.99 -32.09
C ASP A 194 0.81 -16.74 -32.47
N LYS A 195 1.36 -16.39 -33.64
CA LYS A 195 2.58 -16.96 -34.23
C LYS A 195 3.80 -16.81 -33.32
N THR A 196 3.82 -15.80 -32.44
CA THR A 196 4.90 -15.55 -31.48
C THR A 196 5.06 -16.69 -30.45
N ASN A 197 4.03 -17.53 -30.26
CA ASN A 197 4.11 -18.71 -29.41
C ASN A 197 5.02 -19.84 -29.97
N GLN A 198 5.50 -19.72 -31.22
CA GLN A 198 6.27 -20.76 -31.91
C GLN A 198 7.80 -20.59 -31.78
N ASP A 199 8.30 -19.46 -31.29
CA ASP A 199 9.73 -19.25 -31.08
C ASP A 199 10.24 -19.96 -29.81
N LYS A 200 11.08 -20.98 -30.03
CA LYS A 200 11.62 -21.91 -29.01
C LYS A 200 12.69 -21.28 -28.12
N THR A 201 13.35 -20.22 -28.59
CA THR A 201 14.50 -19.58 -27.91
C THR A 201 14.13 -18.30 -27.18
N LEU A 202 12.91 -17.79 -27.41
CA LEU A 202 12.51 -16.48 -26.91
C LEU A 202 12.42 -16.45 -25.37
N THR A 203 11.82 -17.46 -24.72
CA THR A 203 11.57 -17.45 -23.27
C THR A 203 11.67 -18.82 -22.62
N THR A 204 11.96 -18.87 -21.31
CA THR A 204 11.94 -20.12 -20.51
C THR A 204 10.57 -20.81 -20.59
N ARG A 205 9.50 -20.03 -20.67
CA ARG A 205 8.14 -20.56 -20.78
C ARG A 205 7.88 -21.25 -22.12
N ASN A 206 8.35 -20.66 -23.22
CA ASN A 206 8.25 -21.28 -24.54
C ASN A 206 9.06 -22.58 -24.62
N ALA A 207 10.27 -22.60 -24.04
CA ALA A 207 11.07 -23.81 -23.94
C ALA A 207 10.34 -24.93 -23.18
N ILE A 208 9.76 -24.61 -22.02
CA ILE A 208 8.96 -25.56 -21.22
C ILE A 208 7.74 -26.07 -21.99
N ARG A 209 7.00 -25.16 -22.65
CA ARG A 209 5.85 -25.51 -23.48
C ARG A 209 6.25 -26.46 -24.61
N HIS A 210 7.38 -26.20 -25.27
CA HIS A 210 7.91 -27.07 -26.32
C HIS A 210 8.27 -28.46 -25.78
N ILE A 211 8.91 -28.55 -24.60
CA ILE A 211 9.23 -29.82 -23.95
C ILE A 211 7.95 -30.61 -23.64
N ILE A 212 6.97 -29.97 -22.99
CA ILE A 212 5.70 -30.61 -22.64
C ILE A 212 4.94 -31.10 -23.90
N ALA A 213 5.03 -30.37 -25.01
CA ALA A 213 4.32 -30.70 -26.24
C ALA A 213 5.00 -31.81 -27.08
N HIS A 214 6.33 -31.84 -27.14
CA HIS A 214 7.07 -32.70 -28.06
C HIS A 214 7.77 -33.90 -27.39
N HIS A 215 7.82 -33.95 -26.06
CA HIS A 215 8.48 -35.03 -25.32
C HIS A 215 7.48 -35.73 -24.41
N THR A 216 7.58 -37.06 -24.34
CA THR A 216 6.84 -37.87 -23.36
C THR A 216 7.49 -37.75 -22.00
N LEU A 217 6.92 -36.89 -21.16
CA LEU A 217 7.35 -36.77 -19.77
C LEU A 217 6.94 -38.01 -18.96
N PRO A 218 7.74 -38.41 -17.95
CA PRO A 218 7.35 -39.47 -17.02
C PRO A 218 6.00 -39.17 -16.36
N PRO A 219 5.22 -40.18 -15.92
CA PRO A 219 3.90 -39.97 -15.28
C PRO A 219 3.93 -38.98 -14.10
N ALA A 220 5.02 -38.95 -13.33
CA ALA A 220 5.23 -38.02 -12.22
C ALA A 220 5.27 -36.54 -12.65
N LEU A 221 5.68 -36.26 -13.90
CA LEU A 221 5.75 -34.92 -14.49
C LEU A 221 4.63 -34.67 -15.52
N SER A 222 3.59 -35.51 -15.54
CA SER A 222 2.42 -35.27 -16.36
C SER A 222 1.72 -33.96 -15.99
N LYS A 223 0.99 -33.35 -16.95
CA LYS A 223 0.22 -32.10 -16.71
C LYS A 223 -0.68 -32.22 -15.48
N ARG A 224 -1.37 -33.35 -15.32
CA ARG A 224 -2.26 -33.63 -14.19
C ARG A 224 -1.50 -33.72 -12.87
N SER A 225 -0.35 -34.39 -12.84
CA SER A 225 0.50 -34.47 -11.65
C SER A 225 0.98 -33.09 -11.21
N LEU A 226 1.42 -32.24 -12.15
CA LEU A 226 1.87 -30.88 -11.87
C LEU A 226 0.73 -29.98 -11.34
N ILE A 227 -0.46 -30.09 -11.92
CA ILE A 227 -1.66 -29.39 -11.43
C ILE A 227 -2.03 -29.86 -10.02
N ASN A 228 -2.00 -31.17 -9.75
CA ASN A 228 -2.31 -31.71 -8.43
C ASN A 228 -1.33 -31.23 -7.36
N ILE A 229 -0.03 -31.14 -7.67
CA ILE A 229 0.97 -30.54 -6.77
C ILE A 229 0.58 -29.10 -6.43
N SER A 230 0.19 -28.30 -7.42
CA SER A 230 -0.28 -26.93 -7.21
C SER A 230 -1.48 -26.89 -6.27
N LEU A 231 -2.52 -27.68 -6.53
CA LEU A 231 -3.73 -27.75 -5.71
C LEU A 231 -3.42 -28.14 -4.25
N HIS A 232 -2.63 -29.20 -4.04
CA HIS A 232 -2.22 -29.60 -2.69
C HIS A 232 -1.43 -28.51 -1.94
N MET A 233 -0.56 -27.78 -2.64
CA MET A 233 0.17 -26.67 -2.02
C MET A 233 -0.74 -25.48 -1.72
N GLN A 234 -1.69 -25.17 -2.60
CA GLN A 234 -2.70 -24.14 -2.36
C GLN A 234 -3.55 -24.48 -1.13
N ASP A 235 -4.07 -25.71 -1.02
CA ASP A 235 -4.89 -26.16 0.10
C ASP A 235 -4.14 -26.09 1.44
N ARG A 236 -2.86 -26.50 1.43
CA ARG A 236 -2.00 -26.45 2.61
C ARG A 236 -1.79 -25.01 3.10
N ILE A 237 -1.60 -24.07 2.19
CA ILE A 237 -1.36 -22.66 2.52
C ILE A 237 -2.66 -21.96 2.90
N GLU A 238 -3.77 -22.32 2.25
CA GLU A 238 -5.09 -21.84 2.63
C GLU A 238 -5.47 -22.30 4.04
N SER A 239 -5.09 -23.52 4.43
CA SER A 239 -5.27 -23.99 5.81
C SER A 239 -4.49 -23.12 6.82
N CYS A 240 -3.23 -22.79 6.51
CA CYS A 240 -2.42 -21.89 7.34
C CYS A 240 -3.03 -20.48 7.41
N ARG A 241 -3.49 -19.96 6.26
CA ARG A 241 -4.14 -18.65 6.13
C ARG A 241 -5.43 -18.56 6.93
N ARG A 242 -6.31 -19.57 6.83
CA ARG A 242 -7.56 -19.62 7.62
C ARG A 242 -7.29 -19.60 9.11
N HIS A 243 -6.28 -20.35 9.57
CA HIS A 243 -5.94 -20.34 10.99
C HIS A 243 -5.32 -19.01 11.43
N ALA A 244 -4.45 -18.42 10.60
CA ALA A 244 -3.92 -17.08 10.86
C ALA A 244 -5.02 -16.01 10.91
N GLU A 245 -6.04 -16.08 10.05
CA GLU A 245 -7.18 -15.15 10.08
C GLU A 245 -8.02 -15.33 11.35
N ASN A 246 -8.22 -16.57 11.81
CA ASN A 246 -8.88 -16.83 13.09
C ASN A 246 -8.09 -16.25 14.28
N LEU A 247 -6.76 -16.35 14.26
CA LEU A 247 -5.91 -15.71 15.28
C LEU A 247 -5.99 -14.19 15.20
N PHE A 248 -5.95 -13.64 13.99
CA PHE A 248 -6.09 -12.21 13.74
C PHE A 248 -7.41 -11.68 14.31
N ASN A 249 -8.54 -12.34 14.06
CA ASN A 249 -9.86 -11.90 14.52
C ASN A 249 -10.06 -12.10 16.03
N ASN A 250 -9.66 -13.25 16.57
CA ASN A 250 -10.09 -13.66 17.91
C ASN A 250 -9.01 -13.55 19.00
N HIS A 251 -7.74 -13.39 18.63
CA HIS A 251 -6.63 -13.45 19.60
C HIS A 251 -5.64 -12.28 19.51
N CYS A 252 -5.67 -11.48 18.44
CA CYS A 252 -4.89 -10.26 18.34
C CYS A 252 -5.69 -9.07 18.87
N LEU A 253 -5.06 -8.23 19.69
CA LEU A 253 -5.61 -6.91 20.03
C LEU A 253 -4.86 -5.84 19.25
N LEU A 254 -5.61 -4.93 18.62
CA LEU A 254 -5.06 -3.97 17.65
C LEU A 254 -5.45 -2.53 18.00
N LYS A 255 -4.50 -1.60 17.87
CA LYS A 255 -4.74 -0.15 17.89
C LYS A 255 -4.01 0.50 16.71
N LEU A 256 -4.74 0.77 15.63
CA LEU A 256 -4.25 1.39 14.40
C LEU A 256 -4.49 2.91 14.44
N ASP A 257 -3.43 3.67 14.28
CA ASP A 257 -3.49 5.10 13.98
C ASP A 257 -3.34 5.31 12.47
N ILE A 258 -4.45 5.67 11.84
CA ILE A 258 -4.55 5.88 10.40
C ILE A 258 -3.84 7.16 9.94
N GLN A 259 -3.67 8.18 10.79
CA GLN A 259 -3.00 9.44 10.41
C GLN A 259 -1.50 9.28 10.28
N THR A 260 -0.96 8.34 11.04
CA THR A 260 0.48 8.09 11.13
C THR A 260 0.88 6.78 10.44
N GLY A 261 -0.09 5.89 10.24
CA GLY A 261 0.10 4.54 9.73
C GLY A 261 0.92 3.70 10.70
N SER A 262 0.64 3.83 12.00
CA SER A 262 1.27 3.04 13.07
C SER A 262 0.25 2.12 13.73
N LEU A 263 0.68 0.94 14.14
CA LEU A 263 -0.16 -0.11 14.72
C LEU A 263 0.49 -0.58 16.01
N ILE A 264 -0.25 -0.54 17.10
CA ILE A 264 0.10 -1.29 18.31
C ILE A 264 -0.65 -2.61 18.25
N VAL A 265 0.08 -3.71 18.40
CA VAL A 265 -0.48 -5.06 18.40
C VAL A 265 -0.07 -5.80 19.66
N ARG A 266 -1.02 -6.46 20.30
CA ARG A 266 -0.74 -7.54 21.25
C ARG A 266 -0.78 -8.86 20.50
N PHE A 267 0.38 -9.48 20.33
CA PHE A 267 0.50 -10.77 19.68
C PHE A 267 -0.05 -11.89 20.56
N PRO A 268 -0.70 -12.91 19.98
CA PRO A 268 -1.23 -14.04 20.72
C PRO A 268 -0.08 -14.91 21.25
N PRO A 269 -0.24 -15.61 22.38
CA PRO A 269 0.81 -16.44 22.98
C PRO A 269 1.13 -17.65 22.09
N VAL A 270 2.37 -18.17 22.20
CA VAL A 270 2.88 -19.27 21.35
C VAL A 270 1.98 -20.50 21.38
N SER A 271 1.36 -20.81 22.52
CA SER A 271 0.45 -21.94 22.70
C SER A 271 -0.80 -21.89 21.81
N THR A 272 -1.18 -20.70 21.33
CA THR A 272 -2.36 -20.52 20.47
C THR A 272 -2.03 -20.53 18.99
N LEU A 273 -0.75 -20.43 18.61
CA LEU A 273 -0.31 -20.38 17.21
C LEU A 273 -0.54 -21.69 16.44
N PHE A 274 -0.79 -22.79 17.14
CA PHE A 274 -1.07 -24.08 16.56
C PHE A 274 -2.23 -24.74 17.31
N PRO A 275 -3.19 -25.40 16.63
CA PRO A 275 -4.34 -26.01 17.29
C PRO A 275 -3.98 -27.09 18.31
N ASN A 276 -2.88 -27.80 18.06
CA ASN A 276 -2.41 -28.89 18.92
C ASN A 276 -1.21 -28.42 19.75
N PRO A 277 -0.91 -29.09 20.88
CA PRO A 277 0.33 -28.86 21.60
C PRO A 277 1.55 -29.00 20.68
N ILE A 278 2.45 -28.02 20.71
CA ILE A 278 3.67 -28.01 19.91
C ILE A 278 4.68 -28.94 20.58
N ILE A 279 4.77 -30.19 20.09
CA ILE A 279 5.66 -31.22 20.65
C ILE A 279 6.78 -31.55 19.67
N THR A 280 6.46 -31.71 18.39
CA THR A 280 7.43 -32.12 17.36
C THR A 280 8.04 -30.93 16.63
N ASP A 281 9.19 -31.15 15.96
CA ASP A 281 9.78 -30.13 15.07
C ASP A 281 8.89 -29.79 13.87
N SER A 282 8.05 -30.74 13.44
CA SER A 282 7.02 -30.49 12.43
C SER A 282 5.96 -29.52 12.95
N ASP A 283 5.50 -29.69 14.18
CA ASP A 283 4.54 -28.78 14.82
C ASP A 283 5.14 -27.39 14.97
N LYS A 284 6.40 -27.28 15.41
CA LYS A 284 7.13 -26.00 15.45
C LYS A 284 7.18 -25.33 14.09
N THR A 285 7.47 -26.10 13.04
CA THR A 285 7.53 -25.58 11.66
C THR A 285 6.16 -25.07 11.20
N LEU A 286 5.08 -25.78 11.53
CA LEU A 286 3.71 -25.36 11.20
C LEU A 286 3.30 -24.11 11.98
N ALA A 287 3.52 -24.07 13.30
CA ALA A 287 3.27 -22.92 14.15
C ALA A 287 4.03 -21.68 13.64
N ARG A 288 5.30 -21.86 13.24
CA ARG A 288 6.11 -20.80 12.64
C ARG A 288 5.53 -20.29 11.32
N ASN A 289 5.07 -21.16 10.43
CA ASN A 289 4.45 -20.75 9.17
C ASN A 289 3.13 -19.98 9.38
N ILE A 290 2.32 -20.40 10.37
CA ILE A 290 1.11 -19.69 10.79
C ILE A 290 1.49 -18.30 11.32
N ALA A 291 2.48 -18.21 12.20
CA ALA A 291 2.95 -16.94 12.75
C ALA A 291 3.46 -15.98 11.65
N ILE A 292 4.20 -16.49 10.66
CA ILE A 292 4.61 -15.70 9.49
C ILE A 292 3.38 -15.20 8.72
N THR A 293 2.39 -16.05 8.49
CA THR A 293 1.16 -15.68 7.75
C THR A 293 0.34 -14.64 8.52
N LEU A 294 0.22 -14.78 9.84
CA LEU A 294 -0.39 -13.78 10.72
C LEU A 294 0.37 -12.46 10.68
N LEU A 295 1.70 -12.51 10.72
CA LEU A 295 2.53 -11.31 10.64
C LEU A 295 2.43 -10.64 9.27
N GLN A 296 2.32 -11.39 8.17
CA GLN A 296 2.03 -10.83 6.84
C GLN A 296 0.71 -10.06 6.87
N ARG A 297 -0.34 -10.66 7.42
CA ARG A 297 -1.67 -10.06 7.55
C ARG A 297 -1.64 -8.75 8.35
N LEU A 298 -0.92 -8.72 9.47
CA LEU A 298 -0.73 -7.51 10.30
C LEU A 298 0.14 -6.46 9.60
N ALA A 299 1.21 -6.90 8.94
CA ALA A 299 2.12 -6.02 8.20
C ALA A 299 1.41 -5.30 7.05
N GLU A 300 0.43 -5.92 6.39
CA GLU A 300 -0.39 -5.27 5.35
C GLU A 300 -1.06 -3.98 5.84
N MET A 301 -1.34 -3.83 7.15
CA MET A 301 -1.97 -2.62 7.70
C MET A 301 -1.05 -1.39 7.71
N VAL A 302 0.26 -1.60 7.85
CA VAL A 302 1.24 -0.52 8.10
C VAL A 302 2.43 -0.50 7.15
N SER A 303 2.66 -1.57 6.39
CA SER A 303 3.82 -1.67 5.50
C SER A 303 3.70 -0.69 4.33
N PRO A 304 4.79 -0.01 3.95
CA PRO A 304 4.87 0.70 2.67
C PRO A 304 5.00 -0.25 1.46
N LYS A 305 5.31 -1.53 1.69
CA LYS A 305 5.56 -2.53 0.65
C LYS A 305 4.39 -3.50 0.52
N GLU A 306 4.07 -3.90 -0.71
CA GLU A 306 2.95 -4.80 -0.99
C GLU A 306 3.30 -6.29 -0.95
N HIS A 307 4.53 -6.67 -1.35
CA HIS A 307 4.93 -8.09 -1.45
C HIS A 307 6.00 -8.48 -0.46
N THR A 308 5.67 -9.33 0.50
CA THR A 308 6.64 -9.92 1.45
C THR A 308 7.21 -11.23 0.91
N THR A 309 8.46 -11.52 1.27
CA THR A 309 8.99 -12.88 1.19
C THR A 309 8.99 -13.52 2.57
N ILE A 310 8.72 -14.83 2.63
CA ILE A 310 8.72 -15.62 3.89
C ILE A 310 10.04 -15.45 4.65
N GLY A 311 11.17 -15.40 3.94
CA GLY A 311 12.50 -15.25 4.53
C GLY A 311 12.73 -13.89 5.22
N GLN A 312 12.13 -12.80 4.71
CA GLN A 312 12.27 -11.48 5.33
C GLN A 312 11.60 -11.43 6.71
N LEU A 313 10.42 -12.04 6.85
CA LEU A 313 9.64 -12.03 8.09
C LEU A 313 10.10 -13.06 9.11
N ALA A 314 10.88 -14.06 8.72
CA ALA A 314 11.40 -15.07 9.64
C ALA A 314 12.19 -14.44 10.81
N ILE A 315 12.98 -13.39 10.53
CA ILE A 315 13.73 -12.65 11.55
C ILE A 315 12.77 -11.99 12.55
N ALA A 316 11.67 -11.40 12.07
CA ALA A 316 10.68 -10.78 12.95
C ALA A 316 10.03 -11.82 13.88
N ILE A 317 9.72 -13.02 13.35
CA ILE A 317 9.19 -14.12 14.16
C ILE A 317 10.19 -14.60 15.20
N ASP A 318 11.50 -14.63 14.92
CA ASP A 318 12.50 -15.01 15.92
C ASP A 318 12.57 -14.02 17.09
N ASN A 319 12.28 -12.75 16.85
CA ASN A 319 12.25 -11.72 17.90
C ASN A 319 10.92 -11.70 18.66
N ILE A 320 9.78 -11.88 17.97
CA ILE A 320 8.45 -11.87 18.59
C ILE A 320 8.18 -13.18 19.34
N TYR A 321 8.61 -14.31 18.77
CA TYR A 321 8.42 -15.66 19.31
C TYR A 321 9.74 -16.46 19.38
N PRO A 322 10.65 -16.12 20.31
CA PRO A 322 11.95 -16.79 20.42
C PRO A 322 11.87 -18.31 20.57
N ALA A 323 10.80 -18.84 21.19
CA ALA A 323 10.56 -20.28 21.36
C ALA A 323 10.41 -21.06 20.04
N LEU A 324 10.11 -20.38 18.93
CA LEU A 324 9.97 -20.96 17.58
C LEU A 324 11.24 -20.81 16.72
N SER A 325 12.33 -20.26 17.29
CA SER A 325 13.58 -20.09 16.56
C SER A 325 14.27 -21.44 16.30
N PRO A 326 14.74 -21.70 15.07
CA PRO A 326 15.46 -22.93 14.74
C PRO A 326 16.90 -22.98 15.30
N LYS A 327 17.44 -21.86 15.83
CA LYS A 327 18.81 -21.81 16.37
C LYS A 327 18.84 -22.31 17.82
N THR A 328 19.32 -23.52 18.03
CA THR A 328 19.64 -24.07 19.34
C THR A 328 20.99 -23.51 19.82
N GLY A 329 20.95 -22.51 20.71
CA GLY A 329 22.13 -22.07 21.46
C GLY A 329 22.86 -20.85 20.89
N THR A 330 23.22 -19.95 21.81
CA THR A 330 24.09 -18.78 21.71
C THR A 330 23.55 -17.51 21.03
N SER A 331 23.49 -16.45 21.86
CA SER A 331 23.06 -15.08 21.61
C SER A 331 21.58 -14.88 21.29
N SER A 332 20.79 -14.56 22.32
CA SER A 332 19.56 -13.79 22.18
C SER A 332 19.92 -12.37 21.70
N PRO A 333 19.58 -11.95 20.48
CA PRO A 333 19.45 -10.54 20.22
C PRO A 333 18.00 -10.22 20.56
N SER A 334 17.64 -10.07 21.84
CA SER A 334 16.36 -9.40 22.18
C SER A 334 16.54 -7.93 21.84
N LYS A 335 16.53 -7.64 20.53
CA LYS A 335 16.57 -6.27 20.06
C LYS A 335 15.24 -5.66 20.45
N THR A 336 15.28 -4.71 21.37
CA THR A 336 14.11 -3.89 21.76
C THR A 336 13.48 -3.18 20.55
N SER A 337 14.22 -3.03 19.45
CA SER A 337 13.68 -2.66 18.15
C SER A 337 14.48 -3.22 16.96
N PHE A 338 13.81 -3.47 15.85
CA PHE A 338 14.42 -3.90 14.59
C PHE A 338 13.57 -3.46 13.40
N SER A 339 14.12 -3.47 12.18
CA SER A 339 13.35 -3.17 10.97
C SER A 339 13.32 -4.38 10.04
N VAL A 340 12.14 -4.73 9.56
CA VAL A 340 11.90 -5.79 8.60
C VAL A 340 10.81 -5.33 7.64
N PHE A 341 10.99 -5.56 6.35
CA PHE A 341 9.98 -5.28 5.33
C PHE A 341 9.49 -3.81 5.27
N GLY A 342 10.36 -2.84 5.57
CA GLY A 342 9.97 -1.43 5.62
C GLY A 342 9.08 -1.08 6.82
N ILE A 343 8.97 -1.99 7.79
CA ILE A 343 8.34 -1.77 9.08
C ILE A 343 9.43 -1.75 10.15
N TRP A 344 9.37 -0.74 11.02
CA TRP A 344 10.11 -0.68 12.25
C TRP A 344 9.25 -1.27 13.38
N PHE A 345 9.75 -2.35 13.96
CA PHE A 345 9.20 -3.04 15.11
C PHE A 345 9.90 -2.53 16.36
N ARG A 346 9.13 -2.18 17.38
CA ARG A 346 9.64 -1.84 18.71
C ARG A 346 8.74 -2.45 19.77
N GLU A 347 9.32 -2.99 20.82
CA GLU A 347 8.54 -3.40 21.98
C GLU A 347 7.75 -2.21 22.55
N TRP A 348 6.50 -2.43 22.94
CA TRP A 348 5.72 -1.40 23.61
C TRP A 348 6.24 -1.25 25.05
N ASP A 349 6.78 -0.08 25.35
CA ASP A 349 7.45 0.26 26.61
C ASP A 349 6.57 1.07 27.57
N ARG A 350 5.27 1.20 27.24
CA ARG A 350 4.32 2.01 28.00
C ARG A 350 3.21 1.16 28.57
N SER A 351 2.32 1.83 29.30
CA SER A 351 1.06 1.26 29.73
C SER A 351 0.28 0.71 28.54
N THR A 352 -0.29 -0.47 28.73
CA THR A 352 -1.05 -1.14 27.70
C THR A 352 -2.23 -0.29 27.21
N PRO A 353 -2.45 -0.16 25.89
CA PRO A 353 -3.58 0.59 25.34
C PRO A 353 -4.88 -0.25 25.26
N PHE A 354 -4.87 -1.48 25.80
CA PHE A 354 -5.95 -2.46 25.67
C PHE A 354 -6.74 -2.70 26.96
N VAL A 355 -6.52 -1.89 27.99
CA VAL A 355 -7.16 -2.03 29.31
C VAL A 355 -8.06 -0.82 29.56
N ALA A 356 -9.14 -1.03 30.32
CA ALA A 356 -10.04 0.04 30.74
C ALA A 356 -9.30 1.11 31.57
N PRO A 357 -9.76 2.38 31.60
CA PRO A 357 -9.05 3.50 32.23
C PRO A 357 -8.63 3.28 33.69
N ASP A 358 -9.28 2.35 34.40
CA ASP A 358 -9.19 2.17 35.85
C ASP A 358 -8.36 0.94 36.31
N ALA A 359 -7.76 0.18 35.39
CA ALA A 359 -6.96 -0.99 35.76
C ALA A 359 -5.45 -0.70 35.77
N PHE A 360 -4.72 -1.35 36.69
CA PHE A 360 -3.30 -1.12 36.95
C PHE A 360 -2.46 -1.13 35.66
N LEU A 361 -1.79 0.00 35.41
CA LEU A 361 -1.04 0.29 34.19
C LEU A 361 0.31 -0.45 34.17
N HIS A 362 0.31 -1.74 33.83
CA HIS A 362 1.54 -2.51 33.60
C HIS A 362 1.82 -2.69 32.11
N ARG A 363 3.12 -2.75 31.77
CA ARG A 363 3.61 -3.12 30.45
C ARG A 363 3.28 -4.60 30.20
N HIS A 364 2.91 -4.96 28.98
CA HIS A 364 2.70 -6.35 28.58
C HIS A 364 3.83 -6.82 27.65
N GLU A 365 4.32 -8.05 27.85
CA GLU A 365 5.50 -8.57 27.14
C GLU A 365 5.27 -8.81 25.64
N ASN A 366 4.04 -9.17 25.26
CA ASN A 366 3.69 -9.44 23.85
C ASN A 366 3.18 -8.22 23.07
N GLU A 367 3.37 -6.99 23.57
CA GLU A 367 2.92 -5.77 22.90
C GLU A 367 4.03 -5.13 22.07
N TRP A 368 3.73 -4.81 20.82
CA TRP A 368 4.67 -4.25 19.87
C TRP A 368 4.06 -3.06 19.12
N LEU A 369 4.86 -2.01 18.94
CA LEU A 369 4.61 -0.93 18.01
C LEU A 369 5.22 -1.28 16.66
N LEU A 370 4.36 -1.34 15.65
CA LEU A 370 4.73 -1.48 14.24
C LEU A 370 4.47 -0.14 13.56
N SER A 371 5.50 0.43 12.97
CA SER A 371 5.41 1.69 12.23
C SER A 371 6.25 1.59 10.95
N ARG A 372 6.04 2.48 9.99
CA ARG A 372 6.88 2.51 8.80
C ARG A 372 8.34 2.81 9.18
N GLN A 373 9.28 2.04 8.65
CA GLN A 373 10.72 2.25 8.84
C GLN A 373 11.11 3.63 8.30
N PRO A 374 11.81 4.51 9.06
CA PRO A 374 12.20 5.83 8.59
C PRO A 374 12.84 5.82 7.20
N PHE A 375 12.50 6.79 6.34
CA PHE A 375 13.08 6.88 4.99
C PHE A 375 14.61 6.99 5.06
N GLU A 376 15.27 6.28 4.15
CA GLU A 376 16.66 6.57 3.79
C GLU A 376 16.71 7.78 2.83
N ASN A 377 17.86 8.45 2.75
CA ASN A 377 18.02 9.65 1.90
C ASN A 377 17.68 9.36 0.42
N ILE A 378 18.01 8.16 -0.07
CA ILE A 378 17.74 7.73 -1.45
C ILE A 378 16.23 7.51 -1.68
N GLU A 379 15.51 6.96 -0.71
CA GLU A 379 14.05 6.73 -0.82
C GLU A 379 13.25 8.02 -0.78
N SER A 380 13.75 9.03 -0.05
CA SER A 380 13.06 10.31 0.14
C SER A 380 12.83 11.03 -1.19
N GLY A 381 13.79 10.97 -2.12
CA GLY A 381 13.65 11.54 -3.46
C GLY A 381 12.70 10.76 -4.36
N LYS A 382 12.64 9.42 -4.24
CA LYS A 382 11.75 8.57 -5.05
C LYS A 382 10.27 8.69 -4.64
N CYS A 383 10.01 9.13 -3.42
CA CYS A 383 8.66 9.30 -2.87
C CYS A 383 8.10 10.73 -3.09
N ALA A 384 8.84 11.59 -3.79
CA ALA A 384 8.35 12.91 -4.17
C ALA A 384 7.34 12.82 -5.31
N ILE A 385 6.18 13.44 -5.12
CA ILE A 385 5.10 13.52 -6.11
C ILE A 385 4.94 14.99 -6.48
N GLU A 386 5.14 15.30 -7.75
CA GLU A 386 4.97 16.65 -8.28
C GLU A 386 3.51 16.88 -8.70
N ILE A 387 2.96 18.01 -8.28
CA ILE A 387 1.60 18.42 -8.55
C ILE A 387 1.63 19.77 -9.27
N PRO A 388 1.25 19.79 -10.57
CA PRO A 388 1.27 21.00 -11.37
C PRO A 388 0.25 22.03 -10.85
N SER A 389 0.41 23.27 -11.30
CA SER A 389 -0.59 24.32 -11.09
C SER A 389 -1.85 24.04 -11.90
N HIS A 390 -3.00 24.13 -11.26
CA HIS A 390 -4.34 24.09 -11.89
C HIS A 390 -4.98 25.48 -11.92
N ALA A 391 -4.19 26.55 -11.75
CA ALA A 391 -4.73 27.92 -11.75
C ALA A 391 -5.34 28.30 -13.12
N ALA A 392 -4.78 27.76 -14.21
CA ALA A 392 -5.27 27.99 -15.57
C ALA A 392 -6.56 27.21 -15.91
N ASP A 393 -6.77 26.04 -15.28
CA ASP A 393 -8.00 25.25 -15.43
C ASP A 393 -8.50 24.75 -14.06
N PRO A 394 -9.32 25.56 -13.36
CA PRO A 394 -9.86 25.22 -12.05
C PRO A 394 -10.84 24.03 -12.02
N TYR A 395 -11.31 23.58 -13.18
CA TYR A 395 -12.24 22.45 -13.34
C TYR A 395 -11.52 21.11 -13.51
N THR A 396 -10.19 21.13 -13.73
CA THR A 396 -9.40 19.90 -13.77
C THR A 396 -9.63 19.11 -12.48
N THR A 397 -10.03 17.84 -12.63
CA THR A 397 -10.20 16.93 -11.51
C THR A 397 -8.83 16.47 -11.01
N PRO A 398 -8.47 16.73 -9.73
CA PRO A 398 -7.17 16.36 -9.20
C PRO A 398 -7.01 14.84 -9.16
N LYS A 399 -5.84 14.35 -9.58
CA LYS A 399 -5.50 12.94 -9.62
C LYS A 399 -5.15 12.42 -8.22
N TRP A 400 -5.47 11.15 -7.98
CA TRP A 400 -5.03 10.43 -6.79
C TRP A 400 -3.62 9.89 -6.97
N HIS A 401 -2.78 10.09 -5.96
CA HIS A 401 -1.42 9.56 -5.91
C HIS A 401 -1.24 8.72 -4.65
N ILE A 402 -0.55 7.58 -4.74
CA ILE A 402 -0.15 6.82 -3.55
C ILE A 402 1.17 7.37 -3.03
N PHE A 403 1.15 7.94 -1.84
CA PHE A 403 2.35 8.31 -1.10
C PHE A 403 2.81 7.12 -0.28
N ASP A 404 4.08 6.76 -0.44
CA ASP A 404 4.83 5.72 0.27
C ASP A 404 4.18 4.34 0.38
N GLY A 405 3.16 4.07 -0.44
CA GLY A 405 2.39 2.83 -0.40
C GLY A 405 1.25 2.82 0.63
N ARG A 406 1.07 3.84 1.48
CA ARG A 406 0.06 3.83 2.56
C ARG A 406 -1.03 4.89 2.44
N PHE A 407 -0.75 6.03 1.84
CA PHE A 407 -1.70 7.15 1.80
C PHE A 407 -2.05 7.51 0.38
N TRP A 408 -3.33 7.45 0.03
CA TRP A 408 -3.82 8.08 -1.18
C TRP A 408 -4.02 9.57 -0.92
N ILE A 409 -3.38 10.41 -1.71
CA ILE A 409 -3.45 11.86 -1.58
C ILE A 409 -3.79 12.46 -2.94
N ARG A 410 -4.78 13.35 -2.97
CA ARG A 410 -5.02 14.24 -4.11
C ARG A 410 -5.02 15.67 -3.63
N VAL A 411 -4.44 16.57 -4.42
CA VAL A 411 -4.31 18.00 -4.07
C VAL A 411 -4.86 18.83 -5.21
N LYS A 412 -5.78 19.74 -4.91
CA LYS A 412 -6.27 20.73 -5.87
C LYS A 412 -5.38 21.96 -5.83
N ASN A 413 -4.26 21.95 -6.55
CA ASN A 413 -3.33 23.07 -6.54
C ASN A 413 -3.84 24.26 -7.38
N LEU A 414 -4.55 25.22 -6.75
CA LEU A 414 -4.94 26.48 -7.39
C LEU A 414 -3.89 27.60 -7.29
N SER A 415 -2.69 27.30 -6.79
CA SER A 415 -1.61 28.29 -6.77
C SER A 415 -0.94 28.36 -8.15
N ASN A 416 -0.32 29.50 -8.47
CA ASN A 416 0.46 29.68 -9.72
C ASN A 416 1.83 28.98 -9.68
N GLU A 417 2.10 28.20 -8.64
CA GLU A 417 3.38 27.52 -8.41
C GLU A 417 3.16 26.01 -8.31
N GLU A 418 4.21 25.25 -8.62
CA GLU A 418 4.19 23.80 -8.41
C GLU A 418 4.27 23.45 -6.93
N VAL A 419 3.60 22.37 -6.59
CA VAL A 419 3.57 21.82 -5.24
C VAL A 419 4.11 20.40 -5.30
N THR A 420 4.89 20.02 -4.29
CA THR A 420 5.44 18.67 -4.17
C THR A 420 4.96 18.02 -2.88
N ILE A 421 4.49 16.78 -2.95
CA ILE A 421 4.30 15.93 -1.77
C ILE A 421 5.58 15.15 -1.56
N ARG A 422 6.22 15.30 -0.40
CA ARG A 422 7.43 14.54 -0.04
C ARG A 422 7.45 14.23 1.45
N PRO A 423 8.32 13.31 1.92
CA PRO A 423 8.44 13.05 3.35
C PRO A 423 8.84 14.30 4.13
N PHE A 424 8.22 14.50 5.29
CA PHE A 424 8.59 15.57 6.22
C PHE A 424 9.87 15.21 6.99
N THR A 425 10.89 16.05 6.92
CA THR A 425 12.24 15.76 7.45
C THR A 425 12.62 16.59 8.67
N GLU A 426 13.69 16.20 9.37
CA GLU A 426 14.25 16.99 10.49
C GLU A 426 14.76 18.36 10.06
N SER A 427 15.25 18.48 8.82
CA SER A 427 15.64 19.77 8.24
C SER A 427 14.44 20.70 8.11
N ASP A 428 13.27 20.16 7.72
CA ASP A 428 12.02 20.93 7.64
C ASP A 428 11.55 21.36 9.03
N LEU A 429 11.67 20.47 10.04
CA LEU A 429 11.35 20.80 11.43
C LEU A 429 12.27 21.90 11.99
N ALA A 430 13.57 21.82 11.72
CA ALA A 430 14.53 22.83 12.12
C ALA A 430 14.28 24.18 11.43
N GLN A 431 13.82 24.16 10.17
CA GLN A 431 13.43 25.36 9.44
C GLN A 431 12.18 26.01 10.05
N LEU A 432 11.14 25.23 10.39
CA LEU A 432 9.98 25.73 11.13
C LEU A 432 10.34 26.36 12.50
N ALA A 433 11.42 25.88 13.12
CA ALA A 433 11.95 26.49 14.34
C ALA A 433 12.67 27.83 14.05
N LYS A 434 13.39 27.94 12.93
CA LYS A 434 14.13 29.15 12.52
C LYS A 434 13.21 30.25 11.99
N ASP A 435 12.24 29.94 11.14
CA ASP A 435 11.31 30.92 10.55
C ASP A 435 10.43 31.58 11.63
N SER A 436 10.20 30.88 12.74
CA SER A 436 9.54 31.46 13.92
C SER A 436 10.37 32.47 14.71
N LYS A 437 11.69 32.53 14.49
CA LYS A 437 12.60 33.51 15.12
C LYS A 437 12.80 34.76 14.25
N THR A 438 12.68 34.66 12.93
CA THR A 438 12.88 35.76 11.97
C THR A 438 11.62 36.62 11.71
N SER A 439 10.47 36.25 12.27
CA SER A 439 9.21 37.02 12.16
C SER A 439 9.07 38.10 13.26
N LEU A 440 10.05 39.01 13.33
CA LEU A 440 10.03 40.32 14.02
C LEU A 440 10.82 41.29 13.13
N PRO A 441 10.41 42.55 12.87
CA PRO A 441 9.49 43.42 13.63
C PRO A 441 8.35 44.06 12.78
N GLY A 442 7.27 44.50 13.41
CA GLY A 442 6.25 45.35 12.76
C GLY A 442 4.98 45.55 13.58
N ASN A 443 4.71 46.83 13.89
CA ASN A 443 3.63 47.43 14.67
C ASN A 443 2.49 46.56 15.22
N TRP A 444 2.33 46.71 16.53
CA TRP A 444 1.32 46.14 17.40
C TRP A 444 -0.05 46.74 17.10
N THR A 445 -0.92 45.94 16.48
CA THR A 445 -2.40 45.94 16.65
C THR A 445 -3.01 45.06 15.56
N GLN A 446 -3.17 43.75 15.84
CA GLN A 446 -4.26 42.86 15.38
C GLN A 446 -3.90 41.39 15.61
N ASN A 447 -4.91 40.56 15.89
CA ASN A 447 -4.83 39.15 16.29
C ASN A 447 -4.13 38.22 15.27
N PHE A 448 -2.79 38.21 15.21
CA PHE A 448 -2.05 37.26 14.38
C PHE A 448 -1.34 36.19 15.19
N TRP A 449 -1.73 34.94 14.94
CA TRP A 449 -1.02 33.74 15.34
C TRP A 449 0.26 33.64 14.50
N SER A 450 1.37 33.14 15.04
CA SER A 450 2.52 32.84 14.19
C SER A 450 2.12 31.79 13.14
N LYS A 451 2.55 31.98 11.89
CA LYS A 451 2.10 31.17 10.73
C LYS A 451 2.21 29.66 10.97
N ASP A 452 3.20 29.25 11.76
CA ASP A 452 3.55 27.83 11.99
C ASP A 452 2.99 27.24 13.29
N ILE A 453 2.32 28.03 14.14
CA ILE A 453 1.89 27.57 15.47
C ILE A 453 0.90 26.41 15.38
N TYR A 454 0.10 26.40 14.32
CA TYR A 454 -0.89 25.37 14.06
C TYR A 454 -0.23 24.04 13.70
N ILE A 455 0.86 24.06 12.90
CA ILE A 455 1.64 22.86 12.59
C ILE A 455 2.40 22.37 13.82
N LYS A 456 2.96 23.27 14.63
CA LYS A 456 3.63 22.88 15.88
C LYS A 456 2.68 22.21 16.87
N ALA A 457 1.46 22.71 16.99
CA ALA A 457 0.41 22.08 17.77
C ALA A 457 0.03 20.70 17.23
N ALA A 458 -0.12 20.55 15.90
CA ALA A 458 -0.40 19.25 15.31
C ALA A 458 0.71 18.22 15.58
N LEU A 459 1.97 18.66 15.52
CA LEU A 459 3.14 17.82 15.79
C LEU A 459 3.31 17.49 17.28
N SER A 460 2.73 18.24 18.23
CA SER A 460 2.88 17.94 19.67
C SER A 460 2.05 16.73 20.12
N PHE A 461 0.95 16.42 19.40
CA PHE A 461 0.18 15.20 19.60
C PHE A 461 0.91 13.93 19.15
N ILE A 462 1.93 14.10 18.32
CA ILE A 462 2.76 13.03 17.82
C ILE A 462 4.06 13.00 18.60
N LYS A 463 4.51 11.83 19.04
CA LYS A 463 5.86 11.70 19.57
C LYS A 463 6.87 11.66 18.41
N PRO A 464 7.77 12.65 18.27
CA PRO A 464 8.66 12.75 17.12
C PRO A 464 9.59 11.55 16.94
N ALA A 465 9.93 10.87 18.05
CA ALA A 465 10.78 9.67 18.02
C ALA A 465 10.08 8.44 17.43
N ASP A 466 8.75 8.36 17.53
CA ASP A 466 7.97 7.18 17.15
C ASP A 466 7.60 7.18 15.66
N LEU A 467 7.57 8.36 15.03
CA LEU A 467 7.15 8.56 13.63
C LEU A 467 8.21 9.23 12.76
N ARG A 468 9.50 9.12 13.14
CA ARG A 468 10.63 9.80 12.49
C ARG A 468 10.53 9.73 10.97
N ARG A 469 10.00 10.81 10.38
CA ARG A 469 9.98 11.09 8.95
C ARG A 469 9.02 10.24 8.12
N THR A 470 7.98 9.66 8.72
CA THR A 470 7.06 8.75 8.00
C THR A 470 5.82 9.44 7.44
N ILE A 471 5.57 10.71 7.80
CA ILE A 471 4.39 11.46 7.38
C ILE A 471 4.68 12.27 6.09
N PRO A 472 3.70 12.38 5.18
CA PRO A 472 3.78 13.27 4.03
C PRO A 472 3.70 14.73 4.47
N GLY A 473 4.43 15.60 3.77
CA GLY A 473 4.25 17.05 3.80
C GLY A 473 4.00 17.57 2.39
N ILE A 474 3.19 18.62 2.28
CA ILE A 474 2.94 19.37 1.05
C ILE A 474 3.85 20.59 1.08
N PHE A 475 4.70 20.74 0.06
CA PHE A 475 5.69 21.79 -0.04
C PHE A 475 5.52 22.59 -1.33
N ARG A 476 5.77 23.90 -1.28
CA ARG A 476 5.79 24.76 -2.46
C ARG A 476 7.22 24.93 -2.95
N LYS A 477 7.45 24.68 -4.24
CA LYS A 477 8.76 24.92 -4.86
C LYS A 477 9.04 26.42 -4.94
N ARG A 478 10.21 26.86 -4.47
CA ARG A 478 10.61 28.26 -4.53
C ARG A 478 11.27 28.57 -5.88
N LYS A 479 10.75 29.56 -6.62
CA LYS A 479 11.38 30.03 -7.86
C LYS A 479 12.79 30.59 -7.54
N GLY A 480 13.84 30.02 -8.14
CA GLY A 480 15.24 30.43 -7.94
C GLY A 480 16.15 29.48 -7.16
N GLY A 481 15.78 28.20 -6.99
CA GLY A 481 16.67 27.16 -6.43
C GLY A 481 16.81 27.17 -4.91
N GLY A 482 15.95 27.91 -4.20
CA GLY A 482 15.86 27.82 -2.74
C GLY A 482 15.13 26.56 -2.26
N ARG A 483 15.30 26.20 -0.98
CA ARG A 483 14.56 25.07 -0.38
C ARG A 483 13.06 25.29 -0.43
N ASP A 484 12.31 24.22 -0.66
CA ASP A 484 10.85 24.23 -0.67
C ASP A 484 10.27 24.66 0.68
N VAL A 485 9.13 25.35 0.65
CA VAL A 485 8.47 25.86 1.86
C VAL A 485 7.32 24.91 2.23
N LEU A 486 7.28 24.46 3.49
CA LEU A 486 6.17 23.63 3.98
C LEU A 486 4.87 24.42 3.96
N VAL A 487 3.82 23.81 3.41
CA VAL A 487 2.48 24.40 3.36
C VAL A 487 1.49 23.64 4.23
N ALA A 488 1.56 22.31 4.26
CA ALA A 488 0.63 21.49 5.03
C ALA A 488 1.19 20.10 5.39
N LEU A 489 0.67 19.50 6.45
CA LEU A 489 0.78 18.09 6.81
C LEU A 489 -0.58 17.43 6.54
N PRO A 490 -0.77 16.85 5.34
CA PRO A 490 -2.10 16.49 4.87
C PRO A 490 -2.79 15.40 5.71
N THR A 491 -2.04 14.42 6.23
CA THR A 491 -2.60 13.34 7.07
C THR A 491 -3.02 13.83 8.46
N LEU A 492 -2.47 14.93 8.94
CA LEU A 492 -2.86 15.54 10.22
C LEU A 492 -3.96 16.60 10.05
N GLY A 493 -4.39 16.89 8.82
CA GLY A 493 -5.31 17.98 8.55
C GLY A 493 -4.76 19.35 8.94
N ALA A 494 -3.43 19.51 8.94
CA ALA A 494 -2.76 20.73 9.39
C ALA A 494 -2.20 21.55 8.24
N SER A 495 -2.50 22.85 8.16
CA SER A 495 -1.92 23.79 7.20
C SER A 495 -1.30 25.00 7.89
N VAL A 496 -0.30 25.59 7.25
CA VAL A 496 0.20 26.93 7.58
C VAL A 496 -0.92 27.95 7.37
N LEU A 497 -1.11 28.87 8.32
CA LEU A 497 -2.14 29.91 8.23
C LEU A 497 -1.83 30.92 7.13
N GLY A 498 -2.83 31.24 6.30
CA GLY A 498 -2.73 32.24 5.23
C GLY A 498 -2.38 31.68 3.84
N GLU A 499 -2.12 30.38 3.73
CA GLU A 499 -1.83 29.74 2.45
C GLU A 499 -3.11 29.33 1.70
N LYS A 500 -3.19 29.70 0.40
CA LYS A 500 -4.41 29.57 -0.43
C LYS A 500 -4.90 28.13 -0.68
N LEU A 501 -4.15 27.11 -0.26
CA LEU A 501 -4.64 25.71 -0.30
C LEU A 501 -5.86 25.50 0.61
N GLY A 502 -6.10 26.35 1.62
CA GLY A 502 -7.14 26.15 2.64
C GLY A 502 -8.54 26.72 2.37
N ARG A 503 -8.80 27.38 1.22
CA ARG A 503 -10.17 27.90 0.91
C ARG A 503 -10.69 27.62 -0.50
N GLU A 504 -9.84 27.47 -1.51
CA GLU A 504 -10.29 27.23 -2.89
C GLU A 504 -9.71 25.93 -3.51
N GLY A 505 -8.67 25.35 -2.92
CA GLY A 505 -7.95 24.20 -3.49
C GLY A 505 -7.37 23.22 -2.47
N GLY A 506 -8.23 22.62 -1.63
CA GLY A 506 -7.83 21.70 -0.56
C GLY A 506 -7.13 20.42 -1.04
N TRP A 507 -6.79 19.56 -0.08
CA TRP A 507 -6.36 18.20 -0.33
C TRP A 507 -7.35 17.21 0.26
N GLU A 508 -7.33 16.00 -0.26
CA GLU A 508 -8.00 14.86 0.36
C GLU A 508 -6.97 13.76 0.60
N VAL A 509 -7.11 13.11 1.74
CA VAL A 509 -6.31 11.95 2.13
C VAL A 509 -7.24 10.79 2.35
N ARG A 510 -6.82 9.61 1.90
CA ARG A 510 -7.43 8.34 2.24
C ARG A 510 -6.33 7.36 2.61
N TYR A 511 -6.62 6.47 3.55
CA TYR A 511 -5.67 5.41 3.85
C TYR A 511 -5.81 4.30 2.83
N LYS A 512 -4.71 3.62 2.49
CA LYS A 512 -4.73 2.43 1.66
C LYS A 512 -5.73 1.41 2.21
N LYS A 513 -6.15 0.48 1.37
CA LYS A 513 -7.06 -0.58 1.80
C LYS A 513 -6.45 -1.40 2.93
N VAL A 514 -7.16 -1.38 4.05
CA VAL A 514 -6.93 -2.22 5.21
C VAL A 514 -8.17 -3.06 5.42
N ASP A 515 -7.97 -4.37 5.47
CA ASP A 515 -9.01 -5.30 5.88
C ASP A 515 -8.90 -5.52 7.40
N PHE A 516 -9.94 -5.13 8.13
CA PHE A 516 -10.02 -5.30 9.58
C PHE A 516 -10.54 -6.69 9.97
N GLY A 517 -10.82 -7.57 9.01
CA GLY A 517 -11.40 -8.88 9.29
C GLY A 517 -12.77 -8.73 9.96
N GLU A 518 -12.95 -9.44 11.06
CA GLU A 518 -14.19 -9.39 11.87
C GLU A 518 -14.17 -8.31 12.95
N HIS A 519 -13.05 -7.59 13.13
CA HIS A 519 -12.94 -6.54 14.13
C HIS A 519 -13.89 -5.37 13.87
N ASP A 520 -14.38 -4.79 14.97
CA ASP A 520 -15.02 -3.48 14.92
C ASP A 520 -13.96 -2.38 14.72
N VAL A 521 -14.26 -1.43 13.84
CA VAL A 521 -13.36 -0.31 13.56
C VAL A 521 -13.19 0.57 14.79
N ASP A 522 -14.22 0.71 15.62
CA ASP A 522 -14.15 1.52 16.84
C ASP A 522 -13.23 0.92 17.91
N GLU A 523 -13.06 -0.39 17.90
CA GLU A 523 -12.13 -1.07 18.80
C GLU A 523 -10.69 -1.03 18.28
N VAL A 524 -10.52 -1.11 16.96
CA VAL A 524 -9.20 -1.19 16.33
C VAL A 524 -8.60 0.17 16.01
N VAL A 525 -9.36 1.15 15.55
CA VAL A 525 -8.84 2.44 15.10
C VAL A 525 -8.83 3.43 16.25
N VAL A 526 -7.67 4.00 16.57
CA VAL A 526 -7.58 5.03 17.61
C VAL A 526 -8.23 6.32 17.13
N PRO A 527 -8.82 7.12 18.05
CA PRO A 527 -9.34 8.43 17.69
C PRO A 527 -8.24 9.31 17.07
N GLY A 528 -8.46 9.75 15.83
CA GLY A 528 -7.55 10.67 15.15
C GLY A 528 -7.50 12.05 15.82
N ILE A 529 -6.38 12.73 15.68
CA ILE A 529 -6.16 14.14 16.01
C ILE A 529 -7.10 15.00 15.15
N ARG A 530 -8.00 15.74 15.79
CA ARG A 530 -8.98 16.59 15.10
C ARG A 530 -8.49 18.02 14.99
N ARG A 531 -9.09 18.76 14.04
CA ARG A 531 -8.89 20.21 13.87
C ARG A 531 -9.14 21.00 15.16
N GLY A 532 -10.15 20.58 15.93
CA GLY A 532 -10.48 21.19 17.22
C GLY A 532 -9.38 21.02 18.28
N ASP A 533 -8.80 19.82 18.36
CA ASP A 533 -7.72 19.50 19.30
C ASP A 533 -6.46 20.32 18.99
N ILE A 534 -6.09 20.38 17.70
CA ILE A 534 -4.97 21.19 17.22
C ILE A 534 -5.20 22.67 17.53
N LEU A 535 -6.42 23.17 17.30
CA LEU A 535 -6.74 24.57 17.59
C LEU A 535 -6.66 24.88 19.09
N GLY A 536 -7.15 23.99 19.95
CA GLY A 536 -7.06 24.12 21.41
C GLY A 536 -5.62 24.17 21.89
N GLU A 537 -4.80 23.24 21.41
CA GLU A 537 -3.38 23.17 21.74
C GLU A 537 -2.60 24.38 21.21
N ALA A 538 -2.91 24.83 19.99
CA ALA A 538 -2.30 26.01 19.42
C ALA A 538 -2.66 27.29 20.20
N LYS A 539 -3.89 27.40 20.75
CA LYS A 539 -4.24 28.48 21.70
C LYS A 539 -3.39 28.42 22.97
N ARG A 540 -3.17 27.22 23.53
CA ARG A 540 -2.33 27.00 24.71
C ARG A 540 -0.88 27.43 24.44
N LEU A 541 -0.28 26.95 23.35
CA LEU A 541 1.09 27.30 22.95
C LEU A 541 1.25 28.82 22.68
N ASN A 542 0.23 29.46 22.08
CA ASN A 542 0.26 30.90 21.85
C ASN A 542 0.20 31.70 23.17
N ARG A 543 -0.60 31.24 24.14
CA ARG A 543 -0.66 31.84 25.48
C ARG A 543 0.69 31.73 26.20
N GLU A 544 1.30 30.55 26.20
CA GLU A 544 2.62 30.33 26.80
C GLU A 544 3.72 31.16 26.16
N ALA A 545 3.68 31.33 24.83
CA ALA A 545 4.63 32.17 24.12
C ALA A 545 4.47 33.66 24.49
N ARG A 546 3.24 34.13 24.69
CA ARG A 546 2.95 35.50 25.16
C ARG A 546 3.44 35.73 26.58
N GLU A 547 3.15 34.80 27.49
CA GLU A 547 3.61 34.87 28.89
C GLU A 547 5.13 34.89 28.99
N LYS A 548 5.83 34.00 28.25
CA LYS A 548 7.31 34.01 28.19
C LYS A 548 7.87 35.33 27.66
N LYS A 549 7.22 35.95 26.66
CA LYS A 549 7.62 37.28 26.15
C LYS A 549 7.44 38.39 27.18
N ILE A 550 6.36 38.37 27.97
CA ILE A 550 6.14 39.35 29.05
C ILE A 550 7.23 39.20 30.13
N VAL A 551 7.58 37.97 30.49
CA VAL A 551 8.64 37.70 31.48
C VAL A 551 10.02 38.14 30.98
N ILE A 552 10.34 37.91 29.70
CA ILE A 552 11.60 38.36 29.10
C ILE A 552 11.65 39.89 28.99
N GLY A 553 10.57 40.53 28.52
CA GLY A 553 10.50 41.99 28.42
C GLY A 553 10.64 42.69 29.79
N ARG A 554 10.02 42.13 30.84
CA ARG A 554 10.24 42.63 32.22
C ARG A 554 11.69 42.46 32.68
N ARG A 555 12.37 41.39 32.28
CA ARG A 555 13.77 41.14 32.65
C ARG A 555 14.71 42.11 31.92
N GLU A 556 14.45 42.40 30.65
CA GLU A 556 15.17 43.41 29.86
C GLU A 556 14.90 44.84 30.37
N GLU A 557 13.68 45.16 30.81
CA GLU A 557 13.35 46.43 31.47
C GLU A 557 14.09 46.58 32.81
N ILE A 558 14.15 45.53 33.64
CA ILE A 558 14.89 45.53 34.91
C ILE A 558 16.40 45.68 34.67
N GLU A 559 16.95 45.03 33.65
CA GLU A 559 18.37 45.18 33.26
C GLU A 559 18.67 46.58 32.69
N ALA A 560 17.72 47.19 31.95
CA ALA A 560 17.85 48.55 31.43
C ALA A 560 17.66 49.64 32.50
N GLU A 561 16.80 49.43 33.51
CA GLU A 561 16.66 50.31 34.68
C GLU A 561 17.88 50.18 35.61
N GLY A 562 18.42 48.97 35.79
CA GLY A 562 19.67 48.74 36.52
C GLY A 562 20.89 49.42 35.89
N ALA A 563 20.91 49.57 34.56
CA ALA A 563 21.96 50.29 33.84
C ALA A 563 21.83 51.82 33.88
N ARG A 564 20.68 52.37 34.34
CA ARG A 564 20.45 53.83 34.47
C ARG A 564 20.85 54.39 35.84
N VAL A 565 21.22 53.55 36.80
CA VAL A 565 21.80 54.00 38.07
C VAL A 565 23.30 54.23 37.88
N VAL A 566 23.65 55.32 37.22
CA VAL A 566 25.00 55.88 37.29
C VAL A 566 25.15 56.50 38.68
N VAL A 567 25.83 55.78 39.57
CA VAL A 567 26.30 56.31 40.86
C VAL A 567 27.26 57.46 40.56
N PRO A 568 27.09 58.67 41.12
CA PRO A 568 28.07 59.73 40.97
C PRO A 568 29.34 59.30 41.70
N ILE A 569 30.46 59.27 40.99
CA ILE A 569 31.78 59.14 41.58
C ILE A 569 32.03 60.41 42.40
N SER A 570 31.88 60.34 43.72
CA SER A 570 32.35 61.39 44.61
C SER A 570 33.85 61.22 44.82
N GLU A 571 34.60 62.18 44.30
CA GLU A 571 36.02 62.37 44.59
C GLU A 571 36.30 62.53 46.10
N ARG A 572 37.52 62.10 46.46
CA ARG A 572 38.43 62.60 47.52
C ARG A 572 38.46 61.93 48.90
N PHE A 573 39.70 61.47 49.16
CA PHE A 573 40.45 61.13 50.37
C PHE A 573 40.20 59.81 51.08
#